data_AF-A0A9W9HUX3-F1
#
_entry.id   AF-A0A9W9HUX3-F1
#
_cell.length_a   1.000
_cell.length_b   1.000
_cell.length_c   1.000
_cell.angle_alpha   90.00
_cell.angle_beta   90.00
_cell.angle_gamma   90.00
#
_symmetry.space_group_name_H-M   'P 1'
#
loop_
_entity.id
_entity.type
_entity.pdbx_description
1 polymer ?
#
loop_
_entity_poly.entity_id
_entity_poly.type
_entity_poly.pdbx_seq_one_letter_code
_entity_poly.pdbx_strand_id
1 'polypeptide(L)'
;MATVPDPVARGPPAPAPANVTKTAPAWNQKDLGLRLGVDVASAATAGALTCPLITIIDRCLKSMITRPSGFFLSTPFLLIYTLYSSTYLTANAIDTVTSTLRNQSYSTITPGPAKFIATTTVNMAICVYKDARFARIFGANPPPTSFPEPSSNASRIPTPSARTTSLRPPVPPSLPAAPTIPKISYTLFCLRDSVTIFASFNVPALIAPSIPDFVAATPSMKAATAQFACPALMQFASTPMHLLGLDLYNRQPPGGLPWTERAMRIRRDYISSSFARMGKIVPAYGVGGVVNVRLRSALMQRLEAR
;
A
#
# COMPACT_ATOMS: atom_id res chain seq x y z
N MET A 1 -71.07 23.73 58.60
CA MET A 1 -71.01 24.68 57.46
C MET A 1 -69.71 24.39 56.74
N ALA A 2 -69.79 23.78 55.56
CA ALA A 2 -68.67 23.15 54.86
C ALA A 2 -67.68 24.20 54.30
N THR A 3 -66.39 24.04 54.59
CA THR A 3 -65.30 24.83 54.01
C THR A 3 -64.96 24.31 52.61
N VAL A 4 -65.18 25.14 51.61
CA VAL A 4 -64.78 24.94 50.21
C VAL A 4 -63.26 25.12 50.09
N PRO A 5 -62.50 24.23 49.44
CA PRO A 5 -61.08 24.47 49.17
C PRO A 5 -60.88 25.31 47.91
N ASP A 6 -59.92 26.24 47.99
CA ASP A 6 -59.53 27.18 46.92
C ASP A 6 -59.04 26.48 45.63
N PRO A 7 -59.23 27.09 44.44
CA PRO A 7 -58.75 26.54 43.19
C PRO A 7 -57.24 26.70 43.03
N VAL A 8 -56.55 25.58 42.81
CA VAL A 8 -55.12 25.48 42.48
C VAL A 8 -54.77 26.38 41.29
N ALA A 9 -53.88 27.35 41.52
CA ALA A 9 -53.30 28.18 40.47
C ALA A 9 -52.49 27.33 39.48
N ARG A 10 -52.89 27.30 38.21
CA ARG A 10 -52.12 26.67 37.12
C ARG A 10 -50.89 27.52 36.84
N GLY A 11 -49.70 26.96 37.02
CA GLY A 11 -48.44 27.56 36.59
C GLY A 11 -48.40 27.77 35.07
N PRO A 12 -47.51 28.66 34.56
CA PRO A 12 -47.43 28.98 33.14
C PRO A 12 -47.06 27.73 32.31
N PRO A 13 -47.54 27.63 31.05
CA PRO A 13 -47.27 26.48 30.20
C PRO A 13 -45.77 26.34 29.92
N ALA A 14 -45.27 25.11 29.99
CA ALA A 14 -43.88 24.78 29.68
C ALA A 14 -43.52 25.24 28.25
N PRO A 15 -42.30 25.79 28.03
CA PRO A 15 -41.88 26.20 26.71
C PRO A 15 -41.85 24.99 25.76
N ALA A 16 -42.43 25.17 24.57
CA ALA A 16 -42.45 24.17 23.51
C ALA A 16 -41.03 23.66 23.20
N PRO A 17 -40.85 22.38 22.84
CA PRO A 17 -39.53 21.85 22.49
C PRO A 17 -38.98 22.63 21.30
N ALA A 18 -37.81 23.23 21.48
CA ALA A 18 -37.11 23.95 20.43
C ALA A 18 -36.93 23.01 19.23
N ASN A 19 -37.48 23.40 18.08
CA ASN A 19 -37.17 22.76 16.81
C ASN A 19 -35.65 22.86 16.60
N VAL A 20 -34.95 21.75 16.81
CA VAL A 20 -33.54 21.61 16.42
C VAL A 20 -33.53 21.64 14.89
N THR A 21 -33.38 22.84 14.33
CA THR A 21 -32.97 23.03 12.95
C THR A 21 -31.64 22.27 12.80
N LYS A 22 -31.68 21.13 12.12
CA LYS A 22 -30.48 20.43 11.65
C LYS A 22 -29.76 21.40 10.71
N THR A 23 -28.83 22.16 11.27
CA THR A 23 -27.88 22.94 10.48
C THR A 23 -27.19 21.97 9.54
N ALA A 24 -27.31 22.21 8.23
CA ALA A 24 -26.56 21.44 7.23
C ALA A 24 -25.07 21.46 7.63
N PRO A 25 -24.33 20.35 7.48
CA PRO A 25 -22.93 20.33 7.85
C PRO A 25 -22.20 21.44 7.07
N ALA A 26 -21.58 22.38 7.76
CA ALA A 26 -20.82 23.46 7.14
C ALA A 26 -19.51 22.89 6.60
N TRP A 27 -19.34 22.85 5.28
CA TRP A 27 -18.12 22.33 4.65
C TRP A 27 -17.05 23.41 4.63
N ASN A 28 -15.85 23.11 5.13
CA ASN A 28 -14.74 24.06 5.08
C ASN A 28 -14.00 23.95 3.73
N GLN A 29 -14.43 24.75 2.75
CA GLN A 29 -13.84 24.80 1.41
C GLN A 29 -12.65 25.77 1.27
N LYS A 30 -12.28 26.51 2.32
CA LYS A 30 -11.21 27.52 2.24
C LYS A 30 -9.89 26.87 1.81
N ASP A 31 -9.29 27.38 0.74
CA ASP A 31 -7.97 26.97 0.25
C ASP A 31 -7.84 25.46 -0.06
N LEU A 32 -8.94 24.77 -0.40
CA LEU A 32 -8.94 23.33 -0.65
C LEU A 32 -7.89 22.89 -1.68
N GLY A 33 -7.72 23.66 -2.77
CA GLY A 33 -6.68 23.40 -3.77
C GLY A 33 -5.26 23.52 -3.23
N LEU A 34 -5.00 24.51 -2.36
CA LEU A 34 -3.71 24.68 -1.69
C LEU A 34 -3.45 23.56 -0.67
N ARG A 35 -4.48 23.10 0.05
CA ARG A 35 -4.39 21.94 0.94
C ARG A 35 -3.98 20.67 0.18
N LEU A 36 -4.64 20.40 -0.95
CA LEU A 36 -4.26 19.29 -1.82
C LEU A 36 -2.83 19.48 -2.39
N GLY A 37 -2.43 20.71 -2.69
CA GLY A 37 -1.05 21.03 -3.07
C GLY A 37 -0.03 20.66 -1.99
N VAL A 38 -0.33 20.96 -0.72
CA VAL A 38 0.49 20.53 0.43
C VAL A 38 0.53 19.01 0.55
N ASP A 39 -0.57 18.32 0.26
CA ASP A 39 -0.64 16.85 0.30
C ASP A 39 0.28 16.21 -0.74
N VAL A 40 0.30 16.78 -1.96
CA VAL A 40 1.22 16.36 -3.02
C VAL A 40 2.67 16.65 -2.65
N ALA A 41 2.96 17.86 -2.16
CA ALA A 41 4.34 18.25 -1.82
C ALA A 41 4.91 17.38 -0.68
N SER A 42 4.14 17.16 0.38
CA SER A 42 4.54 16.34 1.53
C SER A 42 4.75 14.87 1.13
N ALA A 43 3.82 14.32 0.34
CA ALA A 43 3.91 12.94 -0.13
C ALA A 43 5.07 12.70 -1.10
N ALA A 44 5.29 13.59 -2.07
CA ALA A 44 6.41 13.54 -2.99
C ALA A 44 7.76 13.62 -2.27
N THR A 45 7.87 14.51 -1.27
CA THR A 45 9.08 14.64 -0.46
C THR A 45 9.35 13.36 0.35
N ALA A 46 8.32 12.80 0.98
CA ALA A 46 8.46 11.54 1.71
C ALA A 46 8.89 10.39 0.79
N GLY A 47 8.32 10.30 -0.41
CA GLY A 47 8.70 9.33 -1.44
C GLY A 47 10.15 9.50 -1.90
N ALA A 48 10.56 10.73 -2.22
CA ALA A 48 11.91 11.05 -2.68
C ALA A 48 12.99 10.73 -1.63
N LEU A 49 12.69 10.92 -0.35
CA LEU A 49 13.60 10.57 0.75
C LEU A 49 13.66 9.06 1.00
N THR A 50 12.51 8.38 0.90
CA THR A 50 12.36 6.96 1.20
C THR A 50 13.00 6.07 0.13
N CYS A 51 12.83 6.40 -1.15
CA CYS A 51 13.22 5.52 -2.26
C CYS A 51 14.74 5.24 -2.31
N PRO A 52 15.64 6.21 -2.11
CA PRO A 52 17.07 5.96 -2.02
C PRO A 52 17.42 4.98 -0.89
N LEU A 53 16.81 5.16 0.30
CA LEU A 53 17.09 4.32 1.47
C LEU A 53 16.72 2.86 1.21
N ILE A 54 15.57 2.60 0.59
CA ILE A 54 15.14 1.25 0.23
C ILE A 54 16.07 0.65 -0.83
N THR A 55 16.45 1.45 -1.82
CA THR A 55 17.29 0.95 -2.91
C THR A 55 18.73 0.66 -2.47
N ILE A 56 19.22 1.38 -1.47
CA ILE A 56 20.51 1.09 -0.80
C ILE A 56 20.45 -0.29 -0.13
N ILE A 57 19.36 -0.60 0.56
CA ILE A 57 19.16 -1.90 1.23
C ILE A 57 19.15 -3.05 0.23
N ASP A 58 18.59 -2.83 -0.97
CA ASP A 58 18.56 -3.84 -2.05
C ASP A 58 19.90 -4.00 -2.80
N ARG A 59 21.02 -3.51 -2.23
CA ARG A 59 22.41 -3.63 -2.75
C ARG A 59 22.65 -2.97 -4.11
N CYS A 60 21.88 -1.95 -4.48
CA CYS A 60 22.10 -1.17 -5.72
C CYS A 60 23.06 0.03 -5.58
N LEU A 61 23.79 0.14 -4.45
CA LEU A 61 24.69 1.25 -4.12
C LEU A 61 25.66 1.62 -5.26
N LYS A 62 26.26 0.63 -5.92
CA LYS A 62 27.25 0.86 -6.98
C LYS A 62 26.67 1.61 -8.18
N SER A 63 25.43 1.30 -8.58
CA SER A 63 24.77 1.95 -9.72
C SER A 63 24.28 3.37 -9.40
N MET A 64 23.85 3.61 -8.15
CA MET A 64 23.42 4.92 -7.68
C MET A 64 24.56 5.94 -7.64
N ILE A 65 25.76 5.50 -7.22
CA ILE A 65 26.95 6.36 -7.12
C ILE A 65 27.56 6.62 -8.50
N THR A 66 27.59 5.62 -9.38
CA THR A 66 28.28 5.74 -10.68
C THR A 66 27.43 6.38 -11.78
N ARG A 67 26.10 6.29 -11.72
CA ARG A 67 25.18 6.89 -12.70
C ARG A 67 23.87 7.38 -12.04
N PRO A 68 23.91 8.50 -11.29
CA PRO A 68 22.78 8.96 -10.50
C PRO A 68 21.54 9.31 -11.34
N SER A 69 21.67 10.07 -12.43
CA SER A 69 20.53 10.47 -13.27
C SER A 69 19.85 9.27 -13.94
N GLY A 70 20.61 8.34 -14.49
CA GLY A 70 20.08 7.10 -15.08
C GLY A 70 19.40 6.20 -14.05
N PHE A 71 19.84 6.24 -12.80
CA PHE A 71 19.22 5.51 -11.69
C PHE A 71 17.88 6.13 -11.26
N PHE A 72 17.83 7.45 -11.04
CA PHE A 72 16.60 8.16 -10.63
C PHE A 72 15.52 8.19 -11.72
N LEU A 73 15.89 8.08 -12.99
CA LEU A 73 14.94 7.96 -14.10
C LEU A 73 14.66 6.49 -14.48
N SER A 74 15.20 5.52 -13.74
CA SER A 74 14.99 4.11 -14.05
C SER A 74 13.56 3.67 -13.72
N THR A 75 12.99 2.80 -14.57
CA THR A 75 11.65 2.24 -14.35
C THR A 75 11.48 1.61 -12.96
N PRO A 76 12.44 0.83 -12.42
CA PRO A 76 12.34 0.30 -11.06
C PRO A 76 12.22 1.38 -9.98
N PHE A 77 13.05 2.42 -10.06
CA PHE A 77 13.01 3.52 -9.11
C PHE A 77 11.66 4.25 -9.20
N LEU A 78 11.21 4.61 -10.41
CA LEU A 78 9.95 5.32 -10.61
C LEU A 78 8.74 4.52 -10.13
N LEU A 79 8.74 3.20 -10.27
CA LEU A 79 7.65 2.36 -9.75
C LEU A 79 7.60 2.36 -8.22
N ILE A 80 8.77 2.30 -7.56
CA ILE A 80 8.87 2.37 -6.10
C ILE A 80 8.49 3.78 -5.61
N TYR A 81 8.99 4.82 -6.28
CA TYR A 81 8.65 6.21 -6.00
C TYR A 81 7.16 6.49 -6.13
N THR A 82 6.54 5.99 -7.19
CA THR A 82 5.09 6.14 -7.42
C THR A 82 4.30 5.42 -6.33
N LEU A 83 4.71 4.21 -5.93
CA LEU A 83 4.05 3.45 -4.86
C LEU A 83 4.03 4.22 -3.53
N TYR A 84 5.20 4.68 -3.06
CA TYR A 84 5.27 5.37 -1.77
C TYR A 84 4.60 6.74 -1.81
N SER A 85 4.88 7.55 -2.84
CA SER A 85 4.27 8.87 -2.98
C SER A 85 2.74 8.78 -3.07
N SER A 86 2.20 7.84 -3.83
CA SER A 86 0.74 7.69 -3.95
C SER A 86 0.07 7.23 -2.66
N THR A 87 0.75 6.39 -1.86
CA THR A 87 0.22 5.93 -0.58
C THR A 87 0.15 7.08 0.43
N TYR A 88 1.23 7.87 0.54
CA TYR A 88 1.25 9.08 1.37
C TYR A 88 0.21 10.10 0.90
N LEU A 89 0.15 10.36 -0.41
CA LEU A 89 -0.81 11.29 -0.99
C LEU A 89 -2.26 10.86 -0.69
N THR A 90 -2.57 9.58 -0.80
CA THR A 90 -3.91 9.06 -0.50
C THR A 90 -4.26 9.24 0.98
N ALA A 91 -3.33 8.91 1.89
CA ALA A 91 -3.55 9.11 3.33
C ALA A 91 -3.80 10.59 3.64
N ASN A 92 -2.96 11.47 3.08
CA ASN A 92 -3.04 12.92 3.20
C ASN A 92 -4.37 13.46 2.65
N ALA A 93 -4.74 13.06 1.42
CA ALA A 93 -5.97 13.51 0.79
C ALA A 93 -7.21 13.12 1.60
N ILE A 94 -7.25 11.92 2.17
CA ILE A 94 -8.36 11.50 3.04
C ILE A 94 -8.41 12.35 4.32
N ASP A 95 -7.27 12.70 4.92
CA ASP A 95 -7.26 13.61 6.08
C ASP A 95 -7.79 15.00 5.72
N THR A 96 -7.41 15.52 4.54
CA THR A 96 -7.90 16.80 4.02
C THR A 96 -9.40 16.76 3.73
N VAL A 97 -9.89 15.71 3.05
CA VAL A 97 -11.33 15.54 2.77
C VAL A 97 -12.11 15.38 4.07
N THR A 98 -11.62 14.57 5.02
CA THR A 98 -12.33 14.33 6.29
C THR A 98 -12.40 15.59 7.14
N SER A 99 -11.32 16.37 7.23
CA SER A 99 -11.32 17.66 7.94
C SER A 99 -12.23 18.69 7.27
N THR A 100 -12.30 18.71 5.93
CA THR A 100 -13.24 19.55 5.17
C THR A 100 -14.71 19.16 5.41
N LEU A 101 -15.02 17.86 5.43
CA LEU A 101 -16.39 17.36 5.62
C LEU A 101 -16.89 17.43 7.07
N ARG A 102 -15.99 17.29 8.06
CA ARG A 102 -16.33 17.30 9.49
C ARG A 102 -16.09 18.65 10.17
N ASN A 103 -15.71 19.67 9.41
CA ASN A 103 -15.38 21.01 9.89
C ASN A 103 -14.37 21.01 11.05
N GLN A 104 -13.38 20.11 10.99
CA GLN A 104 -12.32 20.00 12.00
C GLN A 104 -11.06 20.76 11.58
N SER A 105 -10.19 21.06 12.54
CA SER A 105 -8.89 21.72 12.27
C SER A 105 -8.08 20.90 11.26
N TYR A 106 -7.35 21.62 10.40
CA TYR A 106 -6.63 21.11 9.24
C TYR A 106 -5.51 20.11 9.60
N SER A 107 -5.11 20.07 10.87
CA SER A 107 -4.09 19.18 11.43
C SER A 107 -4.62 17.81 11.88
N THR A 108 -5.94 17.57 11.83
CA THR A 108 -6.53 16.35 12.38
C THR A 108 -6.22 15.13 11.52
N ILE A 109 -5.35 14.25 12.01
CA ILE A 109 -5.11 12.92 11.43
C ILE A 109 -6.24 12.02 11.95
N THR A 110 -7.21 11.68 11.09
CA THR A 110 -8.33 10.84 11.51
C THR A 110 -8.04 9.38 11.17
N PRO A 111 -7.81 8.48 12.15
CA PRO A 111 -7.86 7.05 11.89
C PRO A 111 -9.30 6.67 11.54
N GLY A 112 -9.49 5.95 10.43
CA GLY A 112 -10.86 5.62 10.00
C GLY A 112 -10.92 4.57 8.89
N PRO A 113 -12.04 3.83 8.79
CA PRO A 113 -12.24 2.82 7.74
C PRO A 113 -12.06 3.39 6.34
N ALA A 114 -12.49 4.64 6.09
CA ALA A 114 -12.32 5.29 4.79
C ALA A 114 -10.84 5.46 4.41
N LYS A 115 -9.98 5.91 5.34
CA LYS A 115 -8.54 6.03 5.10
C LYS A 115 -7.93 4.66 4.84
N PHE A 116 -8.29 3.67 5.65
CA PHE A 116 -7.79 2.30 5.48
C PHE A 116 -8.19 1.72 4.12
N ILE A 117 -9.47 1.78 3.74
CA ILE A 117 -9.97 1.24 2.48
C ILE A 117 -9.32 1.97 1.29
N ALA A 118 -9.26 3.30 1.32
CA ALA A 118 -8.66 4.09 0.24
C ALA A 118 -7.17 3.80 0.08
N THR A 119 -6.39 3.90 1.16
CA THR A 119 -4.94 3.63 1.13
C THR A 119 -4.63 2.19 0.75
N THR A 120 -5.41 1.23 1.24
CA THR A 120 -5.29 -0.18 0.85
C THR A 120 -5.58 -0.37 -0.63
N THR A 121 -6.68 0.19 -1.13
CA THR A 121 -7.08 0.06 -2.55
C THR A 121 -6.01 0.64 -3.47
N VAL A 122 -5.55 1.85 -3.19
CA VAL A 122 -4.49 2.50 -3.98
C VAL A 122 -3.19 1.70 -3.91
N ASN A 123 -2.77 1.29 -2.72
CA ASN A 123 -1.54 0.51 -2.59
C ASN A 123 -1.66 -0.85 -3.29
N MET A 124 -2.80 -1.52 -3.21
CA MET A 124 -3.02 -2.79 -3.92
C MET A 124 -2.91 -2.57 -5.43
N ALA A 125 -3.62 -1.58 -5.98
CA ALA A 125 -3.59 -1.28 -7.41
C ALA A 125 -2.16 -0.99 -7.91
N ILE A 126 -1.39 -0.19 -7.15
CA ILE A 126 -0.03 0.17 -7.55
C ILE A 126 0.96 -0.98 -7.32
N CYS A 127 0.80 -1.78 -6.27
CA CYS A 127 1.60 -3.00 -6.07
C CYS A 127 1.44 -3.95 -7.26
N VAL A 128 0.20 -4.17 -7.71
CA VAL A 128 -0.10 -5.00 -8.90
C VAL A 128 0.56 -4.45 -10.14
N TYR A 129 0.40 -3.15 -10.37
CA TYR A 129 0.97 -2.49 -11.53
C TYR A 129 2.51 -2.60 -11.53
N LYS A 130 3.14 -2.33 -10.39
CA LYS A 130 4.59 -2.46 -10.20
C LYS A 130 5.05 -3.89 -10.47
N ASP A 131 4.39 -4.87 -9.87
CA ASP A 131 4.78 -6.28 -9.99
C ASP A 131 4.60 -6.78 -11.42
N ALA A 132 3.51 -6.39 -12.10
CA ALA A 132 3.31 -6.70 -13.52
C ALA A 132 4.38 -6.07 -14.41
N ARG A 133 4.81 -4.84 -14.13
CA ARG A 133 5.90 -4.18 -14.86
C ARG A 133 7.26 -4.83 -14.57
N PHE A 134 7.54 -5.22 -13.34
CA PHE A 134 8.76 -5.96 -13.01
C PHE A 134 8.81 -7.34 -13.65
N ALA A 135 7.68 -8.06 -13.65
CA ALA A 135 7.60 -9.33 -14.36
C ALA A 135 7.86 -9.17 -15.87
N ARG A 136 7.48 -8.05 -16.48
CA ARG A 136 7.81 -7.76 -17.89
C ARG A 136 9.27 -7.37 -18.12
N ILE A 137 9.88 -6.63 -17.19
CA ILE A 137 11.26 -6.14 -17.32
C ILE A 137 12.28 -7.26 -17.03
N PHE A 138 11.96 -8.15 -16.08
CA PHE A 138 12.85 -9.23 -15.62
C PHE A 138 12.39 -10.63 -16.05
N GLY A 139 11.21 -10.75 -16.66
CA GLY A 139 10.76 -11.99 -17.29
C GLY A 139 11.55 -12.25 -18.57
N ALA A 140 11.83 -13.52 -18.86
CA ALA A 140 12.54 -13.91 -20.07
C ALA A 140 11.76 -13.44 -21.31
N ASN A 141 12.37 -12.59 -22.14
CA ASN A 141 11.90 -12.39 -23.52
C ASN A 141 12.03 -13.74 -24.25
N PRO A 142 10.97 -14.26 -24.90
CA PRO A 142 11.13 -15.45 -25.71
C PRO A 142 12.19 -15.18 -26.78
N PRO A 143 13.14 -16.10 -27.03
CA PRO A 143 14.15 -15.91 -28.05
C PRO A 143 13.46 -15.67 -29.40
N PRO A 144 13.99 -14.77 -30.25
CA PRO A 144 13.47 -14.63 -31.60
C PRO A 144 13.55 -15.99 -32.28
N THR A 145 12.40 -16.49 -32.74
CA THR A 145 12.29 -17.71 -33.54
C THR A 145 13.17 -17.57 -34.77
N SER A 146 14.38 -18.12 -34.73
CA SER A 146 15.18 -18.38 -35.93
C SER A 146 14.51 -19.54 -36.66
N PHE A 147 13.84 -19.24 -37.78
CA PHE A 147 13.38 -20.24 -38.71
C PHE A 147 14.59 -21.06 -39.21
N PRO A 148 14.55 -22.40 -39.21
CA PRO A 148 15.60 -23.19 -39.85
C PRO A 148 15.53 -22.96 -41.36
N GLU A 149 16.63 -22.46 -41.93
CA GLU A 149 16.85 -22.37 -43.37
C GLU A 149 16.91 -23.80 -43.95
N PRO A 150 16.09 -24.17 -44.96
CA PRO A 150 16.15 -25.49 -45.54
C PRO A 150 17.36 -25.59 -46.48
N SER A 151 18.31 -26.44 -46.09
CA SER A 151 19.46 -26.85 -46.91
C SER A 151 19.01 -27.36 -48.28
N SER A 152 19.45 -26.67 -49.33
CA SER A 152 19.32 -27.09 -50.73
C SER A 152 20.20 -28.29 -51.00
N ASN A 153 19.62 -29.42 -51.43
CA ASN A 153 20.26 -30.34 -52.36
C ASN A 153 19.21 -31.06 -53.20
N ALA A 154 19.30 -30.84 -54.51
CA ALA A 154 18.38 -31.30 -55.53
C ALA A 154 18.88 -32.59 -56.19
N SER A 155 17.99 -33.57 -56.45
CA SER A 155 18.03 -34.37 -57.70
C SER A 155 16.78 -35.25 -57.94
N ARG A 156 16.09 -34.94 -59.06
CA ARG A 156 15.38 -35.77 -60.08
C ARG A 156 14.06 -36.55 -59.82
N ILE A 157 12.95 -36.00 -60.38
CA ILE A 157 11.99 -36.49 -61.45
C ILE A 157 11.25 -37.88 -61.30
N PRO A 158 10.01 -38.14 -61.79
CA PRO A 158 8.68 -37.48 -61.69
C PRO A 158 7.54 -38.43 -61.14
N THR A 159 6.32 -37.87 -60.96
CA THR A 159 4.98 -38.42 -60.58
C THR A 159 4.43 -39.62 -61.41
N PRO A 160 3.25 -40.28 -61.13
CA PRO A 160 2.14 -39.97 -60.17
C PRO A 160 1.50 -41.19 -59.43
N SER A 161 0.89 -40.98 -58.25
CA SER A 161 -0.45 -41.54 -57.94
C SER A 161 -0.98 -41.10 -56.58
N ALA A 162 -2.23 -40.69 -56.62
CA ALA A 162 -3.01 -40.20 -55.51
C ALA A 162 -3.19 -41.25 -54.39
N ARG A 163 -2.98 -40.84 -53.14
CA ARG A 163 -3.77 -41.31 -52.01
C ARG A 163 -3.85 -40.23 -50.95
N THR A 164 -5.03 -39.63 -50.88
CA THR A 164 -5.44 -38.71 -49.83
C THR A 164 -5.51 -39.47 -48.51
N THR A 165 -4.51 -39.31 -47.66
CA THR A 165 -4.64 -39.59 -46.21
C THR A 165 -4.37 -38.30 -45.46
N SER A 166 -5.45 -37.75 -44.91
CA SER A 166 -5.44 -36.64 -43.96
C SER A 166 -4.51 -36.94 -42.79
N LEU A 167 -3.33 -36.30 -42.77
CA LEU A 167 -2.46 -36.22 -41.61
C LEU A 167 -2.45 -34.76 -41.16
N ARG A 168 -3.14 -34.55 -40.04
CA ARG A 168 -3.22 -33.32 -39.26
C ARG A 168 -1.81 -32.71 -39.07
N PRO A 169 -1.61 -31.40 -39.28
CA PRO A 169 -0.32 -30.78 -39.00
C PRO A 169 0.02 -30.92 -37.49
N PRO A 170 1.30 -31.08 -37.11
CA PRO A 170 1.69 -31.13 -35.72
C PRO A 170 1.32 -29.81 -35.03
N VAL A 171 0.52 -29.91 -33.96
CA VAL A 171 0.21 -28.78 -33.09
C VAL A 171 1.54 -28.22 -32.57
N PRO A 172 1.85 -26.93 -32.75
CA PRO A 172 3.05 -26.34 -32.17
C PRO A 172 2.99 -26.52 -30.64
N PRO A 173 4.11 -26.81 -29.96
CA PRO A 173 4.12 -26.85 -28.50
C PRO A 173 3.58 -25.50 -28.01
N SER A 174 2.48 -25.55 -27.26
CA SER A 174 1.89 -24.39 -26.61
C SER A 174 3.00 -23.64 -25.88
N LEU A 175 3.18 -22.36 -26.21
CA LEU A 175 4.07 -21.46 -25.47
C LEU A 175 3.85 -21.69 -23.97
N PRO A 176 4.91 -21.87 -23.16
CA PRO A 176 4.73 -21.96 -21.71
C PRO A 176 3.98 -20.71 -21.28
N ALA A 177 2.73 -20.90 -20.82
CA ALA A 177 1.90 -19.84 -20.32
C ALA A 177 2.70 -19.11 -19.24
N ALA A 178 2.79 -17.78 -19.34
CA ALA A 178 3.44 -16.97 -18.33
C ALA A 178 2.94 -17.42 -16.94
N PRO A 179 3.83 -17.68 -15.97
CA PRO A 179 3.44 -18.30 -14.70
C PRO A 179 2.38 -17.41 -14.04
N THR A 180 1.16 -17.91 -14.00
CA THR A 180 0.03 -17.20 -13.39
C THR A 180 0.22 -17.30 -11.89
N ILE A 181 0.34 -16.15 -11.23
CA ILE A 181 0.47 -16.11 -9.77
C ILE A 181 -0.77 -16.77 -9.18
N PRO A 182 -0.63 -17.76 -8.28
CA PRO A 182 -1.78 -18.40 -7.66
C PRO A 182 -2.60 -17.36 -6.90
N LYS A 183 -3.93 -17.37 -7.11
CA LYS A 183 -4.84 -16.39 -6.49
C LYS A 183 -4.64 -16.27 -4.97
N ILE A 184 -4.36 -17.39 -4.30
CA ILE A 184 -4.13 -17.44 -2.85
C ILE A 184 -2.82 -16.74 -2.46
N SER A 185 -1.70 -17.02 -3.15
CA SER A 185 -0.44 -16.32 -2.92
C SER A 185 -0.58 -14.82 -3.09
N TYR A 186 -1.29 -14.43 -4.15
CA TYR A 186 -1.60 -13.03 -4.44
C TYR A 186 -2.43 -12.39 -3.32
N THR A 187 -3.53 -13.02 -2.89
CA THR A 187 -4.35 -12.52 -1.78
C THR A 187 -3.54 -12.38 -0.48
N LEU A 188 -2.63 -13.32 -0.18
CA LEU A 188 -1.78 -13.24 1.01
C LEU A 188 -0.78 -12.07 0.93
N PHE A 189 -0.20 -11.80 -0.24
CA PHE A 189 0.65 -10.62 -0.43
C PHE A 189 -0.15 -9.33 -0.30
N CYS A 190 -1.36 -9.28 -0.84
CA CYS A 190 -2.27 -8.15 -0.68
C CYS A 190 -2.64 -7.92 0.80
N LEU A 191 -3.01 -8.97 1.52
CA LEU A 191 -3.41 -8.88 2.93
C LEU A 191 -2.24 -8.42 3.80
N ARG A 192 -1.04 -8.97 3.56
CA ARG A 192 0.20 -8.54 4.20
C ARG A 192 0.46 -7.04 4.05
N ASP A 193 0.35 -6.53 2.83
CA ASP A 193 0.60 -5.11 2.54
C ASP A 193 -0.45 -4.22 3.18
N SER A 194 -1.71 -4.62 3.11
CA SER A 194 -2.84 -3.91 3.73
C SER A 194 -2.63 -3.74 5.24
N VAL A 195 -2.26 -4.83 5.92
CA VAL A 195 -1.99 -4.85 7.36
C VAL A 195 -0.79 -3.95 7.72
N THR A 196 0.27 -3.98 6.90
CA THR A 196 1.44 -3.11 7.10
C THR A 196 1.07 -1.63 6.96
N ILE A 197 0.28 -1.27 5.94
CA ILE A 197 -0.15 0.12 5.70
C ILE A 197 -1.08 0.61 6.78
N PHE A 198 -2.01 -0.24 7.23
CA PHE A 198 -2.85 0.07 8.36
C PHE A 198 -2.02 0.45 9.59
N ALA A 199 -1.03 -0.38 9.92
CA ALA A 199 -0.12 -0.12 11.03
C ALA A 199 0.78 1.11 10.84
N SER A 200 1.07 1.50 9.60
CA SER A 200 1.87 2.69 9.29
C SER A 200 1.10 4.01 9.41
N PHE A 201 -0.18 4.03 9.04
CA PHE A 201 -0.94 5.28 8.87
C PHE A 201 -2.07 5.50 9.87
N ASN A 202 -2.58 4.45 10.51
CA ASN A 202 -3.72 4.54 11.41
C ASN A 202 -3.32 4.27 12.86
N VAL A 203 -2.54 3.22 13.09
CA VAL A 203 -2.15 2.78 14.43
C VAL A 203 -1.30 3.80 15.20
N PRO A 204 -0.36 4.55 14.61
CA PRO A 204 0.49 5.48 15.37
C PRO A 204 -0.32 6.58 16.06
N ALA A 205 -1.35 7.11 15.40
CA ALA A 205 -2.24 8.13 15.97
C ALA A 205 -3.07 7.59 17.15
N LEU A 206 -3.39 6.29 17.14
CA LEU A 206 -4.14 5.63 18.21
C LEU A 206 -3.26 5.30 19.42
N ILE A 207 -2.02 4.88 19.18
CA ILE A 207 -1.11 4.40 20.23
C ILE A 207 -0.27 5.53 20.83
N ALA A 208 0.10 6.56 20.08
CA ALA A 208 0.98 7.61 20.57
C ALA A 208 0.53 8.25 21.90
N PRO A 209 -0.77 8.56 22.13
CA PRO A 209 -1.23 9.09 23.42
C PRO A 209 -1.08 8.09 24.59
N SER A 210 -1.10 6.80 24.29
CA SER A 210 -1.01 5.72 25.29
C SER A 210 0.44 5.36 25.65
N ILE A 211 1.44 5.95 24.98
CA ILE A 211 2.85 5.70 25.29
C ILE A 211 3.19 6.36 26.64
N PRO A 212 3.71 5.60 27.61
CA PRO A 212 4.11 6.14 28.91
C PRO A 212 5.22 7.20 28.81
N ASP A 213 5.21 8.16 29.72
CA ASP A 213 6.20 9.26 29.72
C ASP A 213 7.64 8.79 29.94
N PHE A 214 7.84 7.63 30.58
CA PHE A 214 9.17 7.04 30.74
C PHE A 214 9.79 6.57 29.41
N VAL A 215 8.97 6.22 28.40
CA VAL A 215 9.43 5.82 27.07
C VAL A 215 9.67 7.06 26.20
N ALA A 216 8.81 8.07 26.31
CA ALA A 216 8.91 9.30 25.55
C ALA A 216 8.26 10.46 26.32
N ALA A 217 9.07 11.45 26.68
CA ALA A 217 8.66 12.56 27.55
C ALA A 217 7.80 13.63 26.84
N THR A 218 7.86 13.73 25.50
CA THR A 218 7.12 14.77 24.75
C THR A 218 6.11 14.15 23.78
N PRO A 219 5.00 14.84 23.46
CA PRO A 219 4.02 14.35 22.48
C PRO A 219 4.64 14.06 21.10
N SER A 220 5.61 14.87 20.68
CA SER A 220 6.33 14.66 19.42
C SER A 220 7.23 13.43 19.46
N MET A 221 7.88 13.14 20.59
CA MET A 221 8.65 11.90 20.77
C MET A 221 7.73 10.68 20.80
N LYS A 222 6.58 10.75 21.48
CA LYS A 222 5.59 9.66 21.48
C LYS A 222 5.10 9.35 20.07
N ALA A 223 4.76 10.39 19.30
CA ALA A 223 4.35 10.22 17.90
C ALA A 223 5.46 9.61 17.03
N ALA A 224 6.71 10.07 17.18
CA ALA A 224 7.84 9.48 16.46
C ALA A 224 8.07 8.01 16.84
N THR A 225 8.11 7.69 18.14
CA THR A 225 8.25 6.31 18.63
C THR A 225 7.15 5.42 18.07
N ALA A 226 5.89 5.86 18.10
CA ALA A 226 4.78 5.11 17.51
C ALA A 226 4.97 4.91 15.99
N GLN A 227 5.40 5.95 15.27
CA GLN A 227 5.61 5.91 13.82
C GLN A 227 6.72 4.94 13.39
N PHE A 228 7.74 4.74 14.24
CA PHE A 228 8.80 3.76 14.00
C PHE A 228 8.39 2.35 14.48
N ALA A 229 7.80 2.24 15.67
CA ALA A 229 7.52 0.97 16.32
C ALA A 229 6.33 0.23 15.68
N CYS A 230 5.23 0.92 15.38
CA CYS A 230 4.02 0.29 14.84
C CYS A 230 4.28 -0.49 13.54
N PRO A 231 4.84 0.11 12.47
CA PRO A 231 5.08 -0.62 11.23
C PRO A 231 6.16 -1.71 11.36
N ALA A 232 7.13 -1.51 12.25
CA ALA A 232 8.18 -2.49 12.53
C ALA A 232 7.61 -3.73 13.24
N LEU A 233 6.87 -3.54 14.34
CA LEU A 233 6.23 -4.63 15.09
C LEU A 233 5.18 -5.35 14.23
N MET A 234 4.49 -4.62 13.35
CA MET A 234 3.53 -5.23 12.42
C MET A 234 4.18 -6.26 11.48
N GLN A 235 5.51 -6.19 11.25
CA GLN A 235 6.19 -7.19 10.44
C GLN A 235 6.14 -8.58 11.06
N PHE A 236 6.09 -8.70 12.38
CA PHE A 236 5.94 -10.01 13.03
C PHE A 236 4.59 -10.67 12.71
N ALA A 237 3.51 -9.90 12.58
CA ALA A 237 2.23 -10.49 12.20
C ALA A 237 2.02 -10.58 10.67
N SER A 238 2.68 -9.74 9.85
CA SER A 238 2.57 -9.81 8.39
C SER A 238 3.58 -10.77 7.72
N THR A 239 4.63 -11.19 8.43
CA THR A 239 5.64 -12.14 7.91
C THR A 239 5.12 -13.55 7.63
N PRO A 240 4.24 -14.15 8.45
CA PRO A 240 3.68 -15.47 8.16
C PRO A 240 2.92 -15.49 6.83
N MET A 241 2.13 -14.44 6.54
CA MET A 241 1.40 -14.32 5.27
C MET A 241 2.36 -14.27 4.08
N HIS A 242 3.48 -13.57 4.21
CA HIS A 242 4.48 -13.48 3.14
C HIS A 242 5.17 -14.81 2.90
N LEU A 243 5.62 -15.48 3.95
CA LEU A 243 6.28 -16.78 3.85
C LEU A 243 5.33 -17.83 3.28
N LEU A 244 4.07 -17.81 3.71
CA LEU A 244 3.03 -18.68 3.16
C LEU A 244 2.75 -18.38 1.68
N GLY A 245 2.64 -17.10 1.31
CA GLY A 245 2.43 -16.70 -0.08
C GLY A 245 3.56 -17.13 -0.99
N LEU A 246 4.83 -17.01 -0.53
CA LEU A 246 6.01 -17.48 -1.24
C LEU A 246 6.06 -19.01 -1.37
N ASP A 247 5.71 -19.74 -0.31
CA ASP A 247 5.70 -21.20 -0.34
C ASP A 247 4.60 -21.73 -1.29
N LEU A 248 3.43 -21.09 -1.32
CA LEU A 248 2.36 -21.40 -2.27
C LEU A 248 2.71 -21.00 -3.72
N TYR A 249 3.47 -19.93 -3.91
CA TYR A 249 3.89 -19.44 -5.23
C TYR A 249 4.97 -20.35 -5.84
N ASN A 250 6.02 -20.66 -5.07
CA ASN A 250 7.17 -21.41 -5.55
C ASN A 250 6.92 -22.93 -5.61
N ARG A 251 5.95 -23.45 -4.86
CA ARG A 251 5.69 -24.90 -4.77
C ARG A 251 4.23 -25.23 -4.99
N GLN A 252 3.83 -25.12 -6.25
CA GLN A 252 2.60 -25.73 -6.78
C GLN A 252 2.88 -27.13 -7.36
N PRO A 253 3.06 -28.21 -6.58
CA PRO A 253 2.99 -29.54 -7.15
C PRO A 253 1.51 -29.96 -7.30
N PRO A 254 1.15 -30.67 -8.38
CA PRO A 254 0.01 -31.58 -8.33
C PRO A 254 0.30 -32.60 -7.22
N GLY A 255 -0.45 -32.57 -6.12
CA GLY A 255 -0.30 -33.49 -4.99
C GLY A 255 0.15 -32.91 -3.64
N GLY A 256 0.43 -31.60 -3.54
CA GLY A 256 0.43 -30.82 -2.29
C GLY A 256 1.36 -31.27 -1.13
N LEU A 257 2.39 -30.46 -0.83
CA LEU A 257 3.18 -30.61 0.39
C LEU A 257 2.30 -30.47 1.66
N PRO A 258 2.36 -31.41 2.64
CA PRO A 258 1.52 -31.37 3.83
C PRO A 258 1.73 -30.10 4.66
N TRP A 259 0.64 -29.62 5.29
CA TRP A 259 0.63 -28.36 6.05
C TRP A 259 1.66 -28.30 7.18
N THR A 260 2.01 -29.45 7.76
CA THR A 260 3.02 -29.58 8.81
C THR A 260 4.41 -29.15 8.33
N GLU A 261 4.82 -29.57 7.14
CA GLU A 261 6.11 -29.18 6.54
C GLU A 261 6.15 -27.70 6.14
N ARG A 262 4.99 -27.15 5.71
CA ARG A 262 4.86 -25.71 5.40
C ARG A 262 5.03 -24.88 6.66
N ALA A 263 4.33 -25.24 7.74
CA ALA A 263 4.41 -24.56 9.03
C ALA A 263 5.83 -24.62 9.62
N MET A 264 6.53 -25.75 9.50
CA MET A 264 7.90 -25.90 9.98
C MET A 264 8.88 -24.97 9.24
N ARG A 265 8.74 -24.85 7.91
CA ARG A 265 9.54 -23.89 7.11
C ARG A 265 9.24 -22.44 7.45
N ILE A 266 7.95 -22.08 7.55
CA ILE A 266 7.55 -20.73 7.97
C ILE A 266 8.19 -20.40 9.31
N ARG A 267 8.12 -21.30 10.30
CA ARG A 267 8.72 -21.11 11.62
C ARG A 267 10.24 -20.93 11.55
N ARG A 268 10.93 -21.72 10.73
CA ARG A 268 12.39 -21.62 10.55
C ARG A 268 12.82 -20.26 10.00
N ASP A 269 12.12 -19.77 8.98
CA ASP A 269 12.51 -18.55 8.26
C ASP A 269 11.86 -17.28 8.85
N TYR A 270 10.93 -17.44 9.80
CA TYR A 270 10.10 -16.38 10.38
C TYR A 270 10.89 -15.21 10.94
N ILE A 271 11.85 -15.47 11.84
CA ILE A 271 12.57 -14.42 12.55
C ILE A 271 13.47 -13.64 11.60
N SER A 272 14.27 -14.36 10.80
CA SER A 272 15.18 -13.75 9.82
C SER A 272 14.39 -12.90 8.81
N SER A 273 13.27 -13.42 8.31
CA SER A 273 12.41 -12.70 7.37
C SER A 273 11.73 -11.49 8.01
N SER A 274 11.34 -11.57 9.27
CA SER A 274 10.73 -10.44 9.98
C SER A 274 11.71 -9.27 10.09
N PHE A 275 12.94 -9.52 10.54
CA PHE A 275 13.97 -8.47 10.65
C PHE A 275 14.41 -7.91 9.29
N ALA A 276 14.60 -8.78 8.29
CA ALA A 276 14.91 -8.32 6.93
C ALA A 276 13.83 -7.38 6.38
N ARG A 277 12.56 -7.68 6.68
CA ARG A 277 11.42 -6.83 6.31
C ARG A 277 11.34 -5.56 7.13
N MET A 278 11.59 -5.61 8.44
CA MET A 278 11.69 -4.42 9.29
C MET A 278 12.74 -3.45 8.74
N GLY A 279 13.89 -3.96 8.28
CA GLY A 279 14.94 -3.16 7.66
C GLY A 279 14.46 -2.35 6.46
N LYS A 280 13.50 -2.86 5.66
CA LYS A 280 12.90 -2.13 4.53
C LYS A 280 11.75 -1.20 4.95
N ILE A 281 10.93 -1.66 5.88
CA ILE A 281 9.70 -0.97 6.29
C ILE A 281 9.95 0.23 7.18
N VAL A 282 10.98 0.17 8.06
CA VAL A 282 11.32 1.25 8.98
C VAL A 282 11.77 2.53 8.25
N PRO A 283 12.70 2.47 7.27
CA PRO A 283 13.01 3.64 6.45
C PRO A 283 11.78 4.16 5.70
N ALA A 284 10.95 3.24 5.19
CA ALA A 284 9.83 3.58 4.34
C ALA A 284 8.72 4.34 5.05
N TYR A 285 8.27 3.81 6.18
CA TYR A 285 7.10 4.31 6.91
C TYR A 285 7.44 4.98 8.24
N GLY A 286 8.60 4.69 8.83
CA GLY A 286 9.12 5.40 10.00
C GLY A 286 9.67 6.76 9.60
N VAL A 287 10.80 6.79 8.86
CA VAL A 287 11.44 8.05 8.43
C VAL A 287 10.53 8.81 7.46
N GLY A 288 10.07 8.15 6.40
CA GLY A 288 9.15 8.76 5.43
C GLY A 288 7.86 9.29 6.08
N GLY A 289 7.32 8.56 7.07
CA GLY A 289 6.09 8.95 7.77
C GLY A 289 6.27 10.19 8.64
N VAL A 290 7.36 10.24 9.41
CA VAL A 290 7.69 11.41 10.24
C VAL A 290 7.88 12.65 9.37
N VAL A 291 8.62 12.52 8.26
CA VAL A 291 8.85 13.64 7.33
C VAL A 291 7.55 14.10 6.67
N ASN A 292 6.72 13.17 6.18
CA ASN A 292 5.42 13.49 5.60
C ASN A 292 4.55 14.28 6.59
N VAL A 293 4.37 13.76 7.81
CA VAL A 293 3.51 14.38 8.82
C VAL A 293 4.04 15.77 9.20
N ARG A 294 5.34 15.90 9.49
CA ARG A 294 5.93 17.19 9.90
C ARG A 294 5.85 18.24 8.79
N LEU A 295 6.18 17.86 7.56
CA LEU A 295 6.14 18.78 6.42
C LEU A 295 4.70 19.21 6.12
N ARG A 296 3.76 18.26 6.11
CA ARG A 296 2.34 18.56 5.95
C ARG A 296 1.84 19.50 7.03
N SER A 297 2.09 19.20 8.32
CA SER A 297 1.65 20.05 9.42
C SER A 297 2.22 21.46 9.34
N ALA A 298 3.51 21.62 9.05
CA ALA A 298 4.15 22.93 8.92
C ALA A 298 3.57 23.76 7.76
N LEU A 299 3.33 23.13 6.62
CA LEU A 299 2.76 23.81 5.45
C LEU A 299 1.27 24.14 5.64
N MET A 300 0.48 23.24 6.24
CA MET A 300 -0.93 23.51 6.56
C MET A 300 -1.07 24.66 7.57
N GLN A 301 -0.23 24.71 8.61
CA GLN A 301 -0.22 25.82 9.57
C GLN A 301 0.12 27.17 8.90
N ARG A 302 1.05 27.19 7.94
CA ARG A 302 1.35 28.40 7.17
C ARG A 302 0.20 28.85 6.28
N LEU A 303 -0.60 27.91 5.76
CA LEU A 303 -1.81 28.24 5.00
C LEU A 303 -2.92 28.78 5.91
N GLU A 304 -3.08 28.23 7.11
CA GLU A 304 -4.04 28.73 8.10
C GLU A 304 -3.72 30.15 8.59
N ALA A 305 -2.44 30.51 8.65
CA ALA A 305 -1.99 31.83 9.10
C ALA A 305 -2.06 32.94 8.04
N ARG A 306 -2.53 32.62 6.81
CA ARG A 306 -2.63 33.55 5.68
C ARG A 306 -4.01 34.19 5.60
#